data_AF-E9E4V9-F1
#
_entry.id   AF-E9E4V9-F1
#
_cell.length_a   1.000
_cell.length_b   1.000
_cell.length_c   1.000
_cell.angle_alpha   90.00
_cell.angle_beta   90.00
_cell.angle_gamma   90.00
#
_symmetry.space_group_name_H-M   'P 1'
#
loop_
_entity.id
_entity.type
_entity.pdbx_description
1 polymer ?
#
loop_
_entity_poly.entity_id
_entity_poly.type
_entity_poly.pdbx_seq_one_letter_code
_entity_poly.pdbx_strand_id
1 'polypeptide(L)'
;MAAIGAMYSRDKYGGLAIALNELVRRVIIYTREKDQRAMFDLRFAQASLLQSVFGLFCGSRMLYQHAEISRGSLVTAARRMHLLRPSLSFVKELQKNGNEFSEEELKKAQADDEERRNLGWGIYLYDMQISALLNVAPLLSVGEINVPLPSGDEAGRGHQPSALDMNLGQDGPNFREVLESLLLKGKLSQPLSSFGLSIVAYTLYRLCTDAAVFDSVLPASRPPRENPYRLAFPPTFRFNPQQLLDQLSASCHSLPNKPNTLILSVTALSHLGHIQFTWPNFLQNIKVAAGKSGTDESKADAREWVRARIEEDPVITRGSDNSAASDWIQHGGEIAFQGLGSMSELTISKVLSIFIERLESMSWGIAQRFKHVLLSLQREE
;
A
#
# COMPACT_ATOMS: atom_id res chain seq x y z
N MET A 1 -16.91 6.60 10.33
CA MET A 1 -17.49 7.17 9.10
C MET A 1 -17.62 8.69 9.15
N ALA A 2 -18.25 9.30 10.16
CA ALA A 2 -18.39 10.77 10.24
C ALA A 2 -17.05 11.55 10.17
N ALA A 3 -15.99 11.06 10.84
CA ALA A 3 -14.65 11.67 10.75
C ALA A 3 -14.09 11.67 9.32
N ILE A 4 -14.20 10.54 8.61
CA ILE A 4 -13.76 10.40 7.21
C ILE A 4 -14.56 11.34 6.32
N GLY A 5 -15.89 11.37 6.46
CA GLY A 5 -16.76 12.28 5.70
C GLY A 5 -16.43 13.75 5.93
N ALA A 6 -16.13 14.13 7.18
CA ALA A 6 -15.71 15.49 7.51
C ALA A 6 -14.34 15.87 6.90
N MET A 7 -13.42 14.90 6.75
CA MET A 7 -12.11 15.13 6.13
C MET A 7 -12.20 15.40 4.63
N TYR A 8 -13.10 14.70 3.94
CA TYR A 8 -13.27 14.80 2.48
C TYR A 8 -14.44 15.71 2.07
N SER A 9 -15.09 16.37 3.04
CA SER A 9 -16.04 17.43 2.72
C SER A 9 -15.30 18.59 2.04
N ARG A 10 -15.98 19.27 1.11
CA ARG A 10 -15.45 20.48 0.44
C ARG A 10 -15.29 21.65 1.42
N ASP A 11 -15.94 21.57 2.57
CA ASP A 11 -15.92 22.57 3.63
C ASP A 11 -14.72 22.39 4.57
N LYS A 12 -14.38 23.44 5.33
CA LYS A 12 -13.24 23.47 6.28
C LYS A 12 -13.45 22.63 7.55
N TYR A 13 -13.98 21.40 7.44
CA TYR A 13 -14.25 20.50 8.59
C TYR A 13 -13.07 19.61 8.99
N GLY A 14 -11.86 19.82 8.45
CA GLY A 14 -10.68 19.04 8.80
C GLY A 14 -10.38 19.00 10.31
N GLY A 15 -10.58 20.11 11.02
CA GLY A 15 -10.44 20.16 12.48
C GLY A 15 -11.47 19.27 13.21
N LEU A 16 -12.71 19.28 12.76
CA LEU A 16 -13.76 18.40 13.29
C LEU A 16 -13.44 16.93 12.99
N ALA A 17 -12.94 16.62 11.81
CA ALA A 17 -12.54 15.27 11.42
C ALA A 17 -11.47 14.70 12.38
N ILE A 18 -10.45 15.50 12.70
CA ILE A 18 -9.41 15.14 13.67
C ILE A 18 -10.01 14.89 15.06
N ALA A 19 -10.87 15.80 15.54
CA ALA A 19 -11.51 15.68 16.85
C ALA A 19 -12.41 14.43 16.95
N LEU A 20 -13.20 14.14 15.92
CA LEU A 20 -14.04 12.95 15.85
C LEU A 20 -13.19 11.67 15.83
N ASN A 21 -12.08 11.64 15.09
CA ASN A 21 -11.21 10.47 15.07
C ASN A 21 -10.53 10.21 16.42
N GLU A 22 -10.13 11.27 17.12
CA GLU A 22 -9.58 11.17 18.47
C GLU A 22 -10.62 10.69 19.48
N LEU A 23 -11.88 11.14 19.36
CA LEU A 23 -12.98 10.62 20.16
C LEU A 23 -13.19 9.11 19.92
N VAL A 24 -13.24 8.69 18.66
CA VAL A 24 -13.37 7.27 18.28
C VAL A 24 -12.23 6.44 18.88
N ARG A 25 -10.98 6.92 18.79
CA ARG A 25 -9.82 6.25 19.37
C ARG A 25 -9.98 6.04 20.88
N ARG A 26 -10.39 7.07 21.62
CA ARG A 26 -10.61 6.99 23.08
C ARG A 26 -11.72 6.02 23.44
N VAL A 27 -12.83 6.04 22.71
CA VAL A 27 -13.96 5.13 22.92
C VAL A 27 -13.53 3.68 22.68
N ILE A 28 -12.80 3.40 21.60
CA ILE A 28 -12.30 2.05 21.30
C ILE A 28 -11.44 1.51 22.45
N ILE A 29 -10.51 2.33 22.97
CA ILE A 29 -9.62 1.93 24.07
C ILE A 29 -10.43 1.67 25.34
N TYR A 30 -11.27 2.64 25.73
CA TYR A 30 -12.10 2.53 26.92
C TYR A 30 -13.02 1.29 26.88
N THR A 31 -13.66 1.01 25.74
CA THR A 31 -14.54 -0.15 25.62
C THR A 31 -13.77 -1.46 25.68
N ARG A 32 -12.57 -1.54 25.07
CA ARG A 32 -11.72 -2.74 25.16
C ARG A 32 -11.23 -3.03 26.56
N GLU A 33 -10.97 -2.00 27.36
CA GLU A 33 -10.55 -2.16 28.76
C GLU A 33 -11.71 -2.63 29.65
N LYS A 34 -12.95 -2.22 29.33
CA LYS A 34 -14.13 -2.57 30.12
C LYS A 34 -14.81 -3.87 29.72
N ASP A 35 -14.73 -4.28 28.47
CA ASP A 35 -15.38 -5.48 27.96
C ASP A 35 -14.36 -6.39 27.22
N GLN A 36 -14.07 -7.53 27.83
CA GLN A 36 -13.18 -8.53 27.24
C GLN A 36 -13.72 -9.09 25.91
N ARG A 37 -15.04 -9.10 25.72
CA ARG A 37 -15.65 -9.56 24.45
C ARG A 37 -15.33 -8.61 23.30
N ALA A 38 -15.11 -7.34 23.59
CA ALA A 38 -14.74 -6.32 22.60
C ALA A 38 -13.26 -6.41 22.16
N MET A 39 -12.40 -7.18 22.85
CA MET A 39 -10.98 -7.26 22.49
C MET A 39 -10.74 -7.88 21.10
N PHE A 40 -11.54 -8.89 20.73
CA PHE A 40 -11.41 -9.64 19.47
C PHE A 40 -12.73 -9.73 18.71
N ASP A 41 -13.53 -8.68 18.81
CA ASP A 41 -14.74 -8.51 18.03
C ASP A 41 -14.44 -7.91 16.65
N LEU A 42 -15.19 -8.37 15.64
CA LEU A 42 -15.01 -7.97 14.23
C LEU A 42 -15.28 -6.49 14.00
N ARG A 43 -16.35 -5.95 14.58
CA ARG A 43 -16.75 -4.55 14.42
C ARG A 43 -15.76 -3.62 15.10
N PHE A 44 -15.26 -4.00 16.27
CA PHE A 44 -14.20 -3.24 16.95
C PHE A 44 -12.89 -3.25 16.17
N ALA A 45 -12.50 -4.38 15.58
CA ALA A 45 -11.32 -4.45 14.73
C ALA A 45 -11.48 -3.62 13.44
N GLN A 46 -12.63 -3.63 12.79
CA GLN A 46 -12.97 -2.76 11.65
C GLN A 46 -12.88 -1.28 12.03
N ALA A 47 -13.51 -0.87 13.13
CA ALA A 47 -13.49 0.51 13.62
C ALA A 47 -12.05 0.96 13.95
N SER A 48 -11.27 0.08 14.58
CA SER A 48 -9.85 0.33 14.89
C SER A 48 -9.02 0.50 13.62
N LEU A 49 -9.25 -0.35 12.60
CA LEU A 49 -8.55 -0.26 11.32
C LEU A 49 -8.86 1.07 10.63
N LEU A 50 -10.14 1.42 10.49
CA LEU A 50 -10.56 2.67 9.86
C LEU A 50 -10.01 3.91 10.59
N GLN A 51 -10.06 3.90 11.93
CA GLN A 51 -9.50 4.96 12.76
C GLN A 51 -7.98 5.12 12.55
N SER A 52 -7.29 3.99 12.39
CA SER A 52 -5.83 3.95 12.23
C SER A 52 -5.40 4.35 10.81
N VAL A 53 -6.13 3.92 9.78
CA VAL A 53 -5.94 4.38 8.39
C VAL A 53 -6.20 5.88 8.29
N PHE A 54 -7.27 6.39 8.91
CA PHE A 54 -7.51 7.83 8.99
C PHE A 54 -6.33 8.54 9.68
N GLY A 55 -5.88 8.03 10.83
CA GLY A 55 -4.77 8.61 11.58
C GLY A 55 -3.48 8.71 10.76
N LEU A 56 -3.22 7.72 9.91
CA LEU A 56 -2.05 7.68 9.03
C LEU A 56 -2.06 8.78 7.95
N PHE A 57 -3.24 9.14 7.42
CA PHE A 57 -3.35 10.02 6.26
C PHE A 57 -4.01 11.38 6.53
N CYS A 58 -4.50 11.63 7.75
CA CYS A 58 -5.18 12.88 8.12
C CYS A 58 -4.26 14.10 8.37
N GLY A 59 -2.94 13.91 8.32
CA GLY A 59 -1.96 14.99 8.54
C GLY A 59 -1.72 15.38 10.00
N SER A 60 -2.46 14.82 10.97
CA SER A 60 -2.20 15.06 12.40
C SER A 60 -1.04 14.20 12.91
N ARG A 61 0.03 14.84 13.40
CA ARG A 61 1.21 14.15 13.97
C ARG A 61 0.84 13.21 15.11
N MET A 62 -0.05 13.65 16.01
CA MET A 62 -0.49 12.84 17.15
C MET A 62 -1.24 11.60 16.66
N LEU A 63 -2.18 11.76 15.72
CA LEU A 63 -2.94 10.63 15.19
C LEU A 63 -2.08 9.68 14.34
N TYR A 64 -1.06 10.22 13.65
CA TYR A 64 -0.07 9.43 12.93
C TYR A 64 0.73 8.52 13.87
N GLN A 65 1.23 9.06 14.98
CA GLN A 65 1.94 8.29 16.01
C GLN A 65 1.01 7.25 16.65
N HIS A 66 -0.25 7.60 16.92
CA HIS A 66 -1.21 6.65 17.44
C HIS A 66 -1.54 5.52 16.45
N ALA A 67 -1.62 5.82 15.16
CA ALA A 67 -1.79 4.83 14.11
C ALA A 67 -0.60 3.86 14.06
N GLU A 68 0.63 4.38 14.15
CA GLU A 68 1.83 3.53 14.24
C GLU A 68 1.80 2.61 15.48
N ILE A 69 1.36 3.11 16.63
CA ILE A 69 1.23 2.32 17.87
C ILE A 69 0.09 1.28 17.76
N SER A 70 -1.07 1.66 17.21
CA SER A 70 -2.24 0.78 17.13
C SER A 70 -2.04 -0.40 16.17
N ARG A 71 -1.08 -0.29 15.24
CA ARG A 71 -0.63 -1.35 14.33
C ARG A 71 -0.45 -2.71 15.02
N GLY A 72 0.25 -2.75 16.16
CA GLY A 72 0.49 -4.01 16.90
C GLY A 72 -0.79 -4.66 17.40
N SER A 73 -1.75 -3.84 17.86
CA SER A 73 -3.06 -4.31 18.33
C SER A 73 -3.91 -4.87 17.20
N LEU A 74 -3.89 -4.26 16.02
CA LEU A 74 -4.61 -4.76 14.84
C LEU A 74 -4.04 -6.09 14.35
N VAL A 75 -2.71 -6.21 14.28
CA VAL A 75 -2.04 -7.46 13.90
C VAL A 75 -2.31 -8.57 14.90
N THR A 76 -2.31 -8.25 16.20
CA THR A 76 -2.69 -9.20 17.25
C THR A 76 -4.14 -9.66 17.10
N ALA A 77 -5.07 -8.74 16.81
CA ALA A 77 -6.46 -9.08 16.56
C ALA A 77 -6.61 -10.00 15.35
N ALA A 78 -5.97 -9.68 14.21
CA ALA A 78 -6.01 -10.52 13.01
C ALA A 78 -5.52 -11.96 13.28
N ARG A 79 -4.47 -12.12 14.08
CA ARG A 79 -3.94 -13.44 14.48
C ARG A 79 -4.88 -14.21 15.40
N ARG A 80 -5.36 -13.56 16.46
CA ARG A 80 -6.25 -14.18 17.47
C ARG A 80 -7.61 -14.54 16.89
N MET A 81 -8.06 -13.77 15.90
CA MET A 81 -9.28 -14.04 15.17
C MET A 81 -9.06 -14.95 13.96
N HIS A 82 -7.83 -15.36 13.64
CA HIS A 82 -7.49 -16.21 12.49
C HIS A 82 -7.97 -15.67 11.12
N LEU A 83 -7.99 -14.34 10.92
CA LEU A 83 -8.60 -13.72 9.73
C LEU A 83 -7.89 -14.05 8.40
N LEU A 84 -6.59 -14.38 8.44
CA LEU A 84 -5.77 -14.71 7.27
C LEU A 84 -5.34 -16.18 7.23
N ARG A 85 -5.98 -17.04 8.03
CA ARG A 85 -5.74 -18.48 8.05
C ARG A 85 -7.05 -19.22 7.78
N PRO A 86 -7.00 -20.46 7.25
CA PRO A 86 -8.19 -21.30 7.16
C PRO A 86 -8.76 -21.46 8.56
N SER A 87 -9.93 -20.90 8.79
CA SER A 87 -10.59 -20.90 10.09
C SER A 87 -12.11 -20.96 9.90
N LEU A 88 -12.86 -20.33 10.79
CA LEU A 88 -14.32 -20.20 10.74
C LEU A 88 -14.77 -19.84 9.31
N SER A 89 -15.65 -20.67 8.76
CA SER A 89 -16.42 -20.37 7.55
C SER A 89 -17.89 -20.60 7.86
N PHE A 90 -18.68 -19.53 7.80
CA PHE A 90 -20.11 -19.57 8.04
C PHE A 90 -20.83 -20.42 7.00
N VAL A 91 -20.36 -20.38 5.73
CA VAL A 91 -20.92 -21.21 4.65
C VAL A 91 -20.72 -22.69 4.96
N LYS A 92 -19.50 -23.09 5.33
CA LYS A 92 -19.20 -24.50 5.66
C LYS A 92 -19.94 -24.97 6.91
N GLU A 93 -20.12 -24.09 7.89
CA GLU A 93 -20.90 -24.38 9.10
C GLU A 93 -22.38 -24.58 8.79
N LEU A 94 -22.95 -23.72 7.93
CA LEU A 94 -24.34 -23.83 7.45
C LEU A 94 -24.56 -25.15 6.70
N GLN A 95 -23.65 -25.51 5.80
CA GLN A 95 -23.69 -26.78 5.05
C GLN A 95 -23.55 -28.00 5.95
N LYS A 96 -22.73 -27.93 7.00
CA LYS A 96 -22.52 -29.03 7.94
C LYS A 96 -23.76 -29.34 8.79
N ASN A 97 -24.59 -28.33 9.07
CA ASN A 97 -25.77 -28.49 9.91
C ASN A 97 -26.90 -29.28 9.23
N GLY A 98 -26.75 -29.66 7.95
CA GLY A 98 -27.60 -30.66 7.28
C GLY A 98 -29.05 -30.27 7.03
N ASN A 99 -29.46 -29.07 7.45
CA ASN A 99 -30.80 -28.54 7.22
C ASN A 99 -30.86 -27.86 5.83
N GLU A 100 -32.03 -27.91 5.19
CA GLU A 100 -32.33 -26.98 4.09
C GLU A 100 -32.17 -25.55 4.61
N PHE A 101 -31.26 -24.80 4.02
CA PHE A 101 -31.06 -23.38 4.29
C PHE A 101 -31.59 -22.57 3.11
N SER A 102 -32.18 -21.42 3.42
CA SER A 102 -32.67 -20.48 2.42
C SER A 102 -31.53 -19.83 1.64
N GLU A 103 -31.85 -19.32 0.44
CA GLU A 103 -30.90 -18.54 -0.35
C GLU A 103 -30.41 -17.28 0.40
N GLU A 104 -31.27 -16.69 1.24
CA GLU A 104 -30.92 -15.54 2.08
C GLU A 104 -29.89 -15.90 3.17
N GLU A 105 -30.03 -17.06 3.80
CA GLU A 105 -29.07 -17.56 4.80
C GLU A 105 -27.70 -17.84 4.16
N LEU A 106 -27.69 -18.44 2.96
CA LEU A 106 -26.45 -18.66 2.22
C LEU A 106 -25.76 -17.34 1.85
N LYS A 107 -26.52 -16.37 1.31
CA LYS A 107 -25.99 -15.04 0.97
C LYS A 107 -25.42 -14.32 2.19
N LYS A 108 -26.11 -14.39 3.33
CA LYS A 108 -25.63 -13.82 4.58
C LYS A 108 -24.33 -14.49 5.06
N ALA A 109 -24.27 -15.82 5.04
CA ALA A 109 -23.07 -16.55 5.42
C ALA A 109 -21.88 -16.23 4.50
N GLN A 110 -22.10 -16.09 3.18
CA GLN A 110 -21.08 -15.65 2.22
C GLN A 110 -20.60 -14.23 2.52
N ALA A 111 -21.52 -13.30 2.83
CA ALA A 111 -21.18 -11.93 3.18
C ALA A 111 -20.38 -11.86 4.49
N ASP A 112 -20.70 -12.67 5.50
CA ASP A 112 -19.98 -12.73 6.76
C ASP A 112 -18.56 -13.32 6.59
N ASP A 113 -18.39 -14.34 5.74
CA ASP A 113 -17.08 -14.91 5.37
C ASP A 113 -16.22 -13.89 4.61
N GLU A 114 -16.83 -13.18 3.64
CA GLU A 114 -16.17 -12.12 2.89
C GLU A 114 -15.76 -10.95 3.79
N GLU A 115 -16.63 -10.52 4.69
CA GLU A 115 -16.36 -9.43 5.62
C GLU A 115 -15.17 -9.73 6.54
N ARG A 116 -15.10 -10.95 7.08
CA ARG A 116 -13.94 -11.43 7.87
C ARG A 116 -12.65 -11.41 7.05
N ARG A 117 -12.70 -11.95 5.83
CA ARG A 117 -11.54 -12.04 4.95
C ARG A 117 -11.04 -10.66 4.53
N ASN A 118 -11.95 -9.76 4.15
CA ASN A 118 -11.63 -8.39 3.76
C ASN A 118 -11.05 -7.58 4.93
N LEU A 119 -11.52 -7.80 6.16
CA LEU A 119 -10.86 -7.21 7.33
C LEU A 119 -9.44 -7.73 7.51
N GLY A 120 -9.21 -9.04 7.39
CA GLY A 120 -7.87 -9.63 7.46
C GLY A 120 -6.92 -9.00 6.44
N TRP A 121 -7.36 -8.90 5.19
CA TRP A 121 -6.61 -8.26 4.12
C TRP A 121 -6.41 -6.76 4.33
N GLY A 122 -7.40 -6.06 4.90
CA GLY A 122 -7.28 -4.66 5.24
C GLY A 122 -6.22 -4.41 6.32
N ILE A 123 -6.16 -5.26 7.34
CA ILE A 123 -5.12 -5.21 8.37
C ILE A 123 -3.74 -5.54 7.79
N TYR A 124 -3.66 -6.55 6.91
CA TYR A 124 -2.42 -6.88 6.20
C TYR A 124 -1.90 -5.70 5.38
N LEU A 125 -2.76 -5.13 4.52
CA LEU A 125 -2.40 -4.02 3.67
C LEU A 125 -1.96 -2.81 4.50
N TYR A 126 -2.66 -2.51 5.59
CA TYR A 126 -2.30 -1.45 6.52
C TYR A 126 -0.91 -1.66 7.16
N ASP A 127 -0.61 -2.89 7.60
CA ASP A 127 0.71 -3.25 8.15
C ASP A 127 1.84 -3.08 7.12
N MET A 128 1.59 -3.49 5.87
CA MET A 128 2.54 -3.32 4.76
C MET A 128 2.71 -1.84 4.37
N GLN A 129 1.63 -1.07 4.34
CA GLN A 129 1.65 0.37 4.04
C GLN A 129 2.53 1.13 5.04
N ILE A 130 2.34 0.87 6.34
CA ILE A 130 3.21 1.46 7.38
C ILE A 130 4.65 1.01 7.21
N SER A 131 4.88 -0.28 6.94
CA SER A 131 6.22 -0.82 6.70
C SER A 131 6.94 -0.07 5.58
N ALA A 132 6.27 0.13 4.44
CA ALA A 132 6.81 0.84 3.29
C ALA A 132 7.04 2.34 3.59
N LEU A 133 6.04 3.02 4.18
CA LEU A 133 6.09 4.46 4.46
C LEU A 133 7.18 4.82 5.48
N LEU A 134 7.30 4.03 6.55
CA LEU A 134 8.26 4.28 7.63
C LEU A 134 9.61 3.59 7.41
N ASN A 135 9.71 2.74 6.40
CA ASN A 135 10.86 1.88 6.16
C ASN A 135 11.23 1.07 7.44
N VAL A 136 10.23 0.41 8.00
CA VAL A 136 10.31 -0.47 9.18
C VAL A 136 9.84 -1.86 8.83
N ALA A 137 10.21 -2.88 9.60
CA ALA A 137 9.67 -4.22 9.40
C ALA A 137 8.13 -4.23 9.65
N PRO A 138 7.36 -4.96 8.84
CA PRO A 138 6.01 -5.38 9.17
C PRO A 138 5.97 -6.45 10.22
N LEU A 139 4.83 -6.48 10.88
CA LEU A 139 4.57 -7.37 11.99
C LEU A 139 3.94 -8.68 11.50
N LEU A 140 3.16 -8.65 10.41
CA LEU A 140 2.61 -9.84 9.76
C LEU A 140 3.64 -10.48 8.82
N SER A 141 3.76 -11.81 8.93
CA SER A 141 4.60 -12.61 8.05
C SER A 141 3.81 -13.07 6.83
N VAL A 142 4.39 -12.96 5.64
CA VAL A 142 3.78 -13.48 4.40
C VAL A 142 3.46 -14.98 4.52
N GLY A 143 4.31 -15.74 5.23
CA GLY A 143 4.12 -17.18 5.44
C GLY A 143 2.91 -17.54 6.31
N GLU A 144 2.37 -16.59 7.07
CA GLU A 144 1.22 -16.85 7.95
C GLU A 144 -0.14 -16.77 7.24
N ILE A 145 -0.14 -16.36 5.98
CA ILE A 145 -1.34 -16.14 5.15
C ILE A 145 -1.66 -17.41 4.37
N ASN A 146 -2.90 -17.87 4.47
CA ASN A 146 -3.43 -19.00 3.69
C ASN A 146 -4.95 -18.86 3.50
N VAL A 147 -5.35 -17.80 2.81
CA VAL A 147 -6.75 -17.53 2.46
C VAL A 147 -6.84 -17.02 1.01
N PRO A 148 -8.02 -17.12 0.37
CA PRO A 148 -8.30 -16.47 -0.90
C PRO A 148 -7.99 -14.98 -0.89
N LEU A 149 -7.55 -14.43 -2.02
CA LEU A 149 -7.51 -12.98 -2.23
C LEU A 149 -8.92 -12.38 -2.22
N PRO A 150 -9.08 -11.07 -1.92
CA PRO A 150 -10.36 -10.39 -2.02
C PRO A 150 -10.95 -10.48 -3.43
N SER A 151 -12.20 -10.93 -3.51
CA SER A 151 -13.01 -10.84 -4.72
C SER A 151 -13.20 -9.37 -5.11
N GLY A 152 -13.31 -9.06 -6.40
CA GLY A 152 -13.47 -7.68 -6.87
C GLY A 152 -14.90 -7.18 -6.76
N ASP A 153 -15.06 -5.91 -6.36
CA ASP A 153 -16.36 -5.20 -6.30
C ASP A 153 -17.11 -5.15 -7.66
N GLU A 154 -16.41 -5.36 -8.77
CA GLU A 154 -16.96 -5.27 -10.14
C GLU A 154 -17.78 -6.51 -10.55
N ALA A 155 -17.60 -7.66 -9.91
CA ALA A 155 -18.34 -8.88 -10.25
C ALA A 155 -19.78 -8.88 -9.68
N GLY A 156 -20.06 -8.07 -8.65
CA GLY A 156 -21.30 -8.12 -7.89
C GLY A 156 -22.38 -7.10 -8.29
N ARG A 157 -22.11 -6.15 -9.19
CA ARG A 157 -23.08 -5.08 -9.53
C ARG A 157 -23.87 -5.28 -10.82
N GLY A 158 -23.62 -6.33 -11.60
CA GLY A 158 -24.28 -6.49 -12.90
C GLY A 158 -24.52 -7.91 -13.42
N HIS A 159 -24.05 -8.96 -12.74
CA HIS A 159 -24.36 -10.34 -13.12
C HIS A 159 -25.33 -10.96 -12.11
N GLN A 160 -26.53 -11.31 -12.58
CA GLN A 160 -27.34 -12.30 -11.86
C GLN A 160 -26.51 -13.61 -11.85
N PRO A 161 -26.19 -14.16 -10.67
CA PRO A 161 -25.46 -15.42 -10.60
C PRO A 161 -26.29 -16.50 -11.30
N SER A 162 -25.67 -17.22 -12.24
CA SER A 162 -26.34 -18.35 -12.89
C SER A 162 -26.46 -19.50 -11.88
N ALA A 163 -27.44 -20.38 -12.04
CA ALA A 163 -27.61 -21.56 -11.18
C ALA A 163 -26.39 -22.51 -11.18
N LEU A 164 -25.44 -22.35 -12.11
CA LEU A 164 -24.18 -23.07 -12.16
C LEU A 164 -23.10 -22.44 -11.27
N ASP A 165 -23.14 -21.12 -11.07
CA ASP A 165 -22.21 -20.37 -10.19
C ASP A 165 -22.49 -20.62 -8.69
N MET A 166 -23.68 -21.12 -8.37
CA MET A 166 -24.12 -21.47 -7.02
C MET A 166 -23.51 -22.78 -6.50
N ASN A 167 -22.98 -23.64 -7.38
CA ASN A 167 -22.54 -25.00 -7.04
C ASN A 167 -21.02 -25.19 -6.91
N LEU A 168 -20.23 -24.22 -7.33
CA LEU A 168 -18.79 -24.17 -7.08
C LEU A 168 -18.55 -23.09 -6.04
N GLY A 169 -18.07 -23.44 -4.85
CA GLY A 169 -17.70 -22.46 -3.84
C GLY A 169 -16.81 -21.39 -4.47
N GLN A 170 -17.36 -20.19 -4.65
CA GLN A 170 -16.75 -19.02 -5.31
C GLN A 170 -15.63 -18.41 -4.45
N ASP A 171 -14.74 -19.23 -3.91
CA ASP A 171 -13.54 -18.71 -3.30
C ASP A 171 -12.59 -18.30 -4.43
N GLY A 172 -12.17 -17.03 -4.42
CA GLY A 172 -11.11 -16.54 -5.28
C GLY A 172 -9.81 -17.36 -5.10
N PRO A 173 -8.80 -17.13 -5.95
CA PRO A 173 -7.58 -17.91 -5.95
C PRO A 173 -6.88 -17.73 -4.60
N ASN A 174 -6.31 -18.82 -4.08
CA ASN A 174 -5.58 -18.74 -2.83
C ASN A 174 -4.36 -17.83 -3.02
N PHE A 175 -4.11 -16.94 -2.04
CA PHE A 175 -2.96 -16.03 -2.10
C PHE A 175 -1.63 -16.73 -2.36
N ARG A 176 -1.41 -17.91 -1.75
CA ARG A 176 -0.17 -18.67 -1.92
C ARG A 176 0.00 -19.15 -3.35
N GLU A 177 -1.07 -19.63 -3.98
CA GLU A 177 -1.05 -20.09 -5.37
C GLU A 177 -0.77 -18.95 -6.35
N VAL A 178 -1.34 -17.77 -6.09
CA VAL A 178 -1.08 -16.56 -6.89
C VAL A 178 0.39 -16.14 -6.75
N LEU A 179 0.90 -16.07 -5.51
CA LEU A 179 2.28 -15.69 -5.25
C LEU A 179 3.27 -16.72 -5.83
N GLU A 180 2.99 -18.01 -5.69
CA GLU A 180 3.78 -19.08 -6.29
C GLU A 180 3.80 -18.99 -7.82
N SER A 181 2.63 -18.79 -8.45
CA SER A 181 2.53 -18.60 -9.90
C SER A 181 3.36 -17.40 -10.37
N LEU A 182 3.33 -16.29 -9.65
CA LEU A 182 4.14 -15.11 -9.97
C LEU A 182 5.64 -15.39 -9.83
N LEU A 183 6.07 -15.95 -8.71
CA LEU A 183 7.49 -16.17 -8.42
C LEU A 183 8.12 -17.28 -9.29
N LEU A 184 7.32 -18.26 -9.73
CA LEU A 184 7.78 -19.38 -10.57
C LEU A 184 7.57 -19.16 -12.06
N LYS A 185 6.44 -18.56 -12.46
CA LYS A 185 6.01 -18.46 -13.87
C LYS A 185 5.98 -17.02 -14.40
N GLY A 186 6.10 -16.02 -13.53
CA GLY A 186 6.07 -14.61 -13.91
C GLY A 186 4.71 -14.12 -14.39
N LYS A 187 3.64 -14.85 -14.08
CA LYS A 187 2.29 -14.57 -14.57
C LYS A 187 1.25 -14.73 -13.46
N LEU A 188 0.28 -13.82 -13.47
CA LEU A 188 -0.95 -13.97 -12.70
C LEU A 188 -1.75 -15.15 -13.26
N SER A 189 -2.24 -16.03 -12.38
CA SER A 189 -3.11 -17.15 -12.75
C SER A 189 -4.48 -16.68 -13.25
N GLN A 190 -4.92 -15.51 -12.78
CA GLN A 190 -6.18 -14.88 -13.17
C GLN A 190 -6.14 -13.37 -12.92
N PRO A 191 -7.03 -12.58 -13.54
CA PRO A 191 -7.20 -11.17 -13.21
C PRO A 191 -7.52 -10.97 -11.73
N LEU A 192 -6.96 -9.93 -11.13
CA LEU A 192 -7.15 -9.57 -9.74
C LEU A 192 -7.93 -8.25 -9.61
N SER A 193 -8.67 -8.11 -8.51
CA SER A 193 -9.28 -6.83 -8.12
C SER A 193 -8.21 -5.77 -7.82
N SER A 194 -8.58 -4.48 -7.80
CA SER A 194 -7.66 -3.42 -7.37
C SER A 194 -7.08 -3.67 -5.97
N PHE A 195 -7.89 -4.25 -5.08
CA PHE A 195 -7.45 -4.62 -3.75
C PHE A 195 -6.47 -5.79 -3.77
N GLY A 196 -6.77 -6.85 -4.53
CA GLY A 196 -5.86 -7.98 -4.74
C GLY A 196 -4.52 -7.57 -5.37
N LEU A 197 -4.54 -6.69 -6.37
CA LEU A 197 -3.33 -6.13 -7.00
C LEU A 197 -2.47 -5.37 -5.99
N SER A 198 -3.09 -4.51 -5.17
CA SER A 198 -2.37 -3.76 -4.13
C SER A 198 -1.74 -4.72 -3.11
N ILE A 199 -2.48 -5.72 -2.63
CA ILE A 199 -1.96 -6.76 -1.72
C ILE A 199 -0.72 -7.45 -2.30
N VAL A 200 -0.79 -7.90 -3.55
CA VAL A 200 0.33 -8.57 -4.23
C VAL A 200 1.51 -7.60 -4.39
N ALA A 201 1.28 -6.36 -4.81
CA ALA A 201 2.33 -5.36 -4.98
C ALA A 201 3.07 -5.08 -3.66
N TYR A 202 2.33 -4.85 -2.56
CA TYR A 202 2.92 -4.68 -1.24
C TYR A 202 3.66 -5.94 -0.77
N THR A 203 3.18 -7.14 -1.12
CA THR A 203 3.89 -8.40 -0.84
C THR A 203 5.22 -8.47 -1.57
N LEU A 204 5.26 -8.17 -2.88
CA LEU A 204 6.49 -8.19 -3.67
C LEU A 204 7.50 -7.16 -3.16
N TYR A 205 7.03 -5.93 -2.88
CA TYR A 205 7.85 -4.90 -2.26
C TYR A 205 8.42 -5.36 -0.92
N ARG A 206 7.59 -6.01 -0.09
CA ARG A 206 8.01 -6.59 1.19
C ARG A 206 9.11 -7.64 1.01
N LEU A 207 8.99 -8.56 0.06
CA LEU A 207 10.04 -9.54 -0.21
C LEU A 207 11.37 -8.87 -0.56
N CYS A 208 11.34 -7.76 -1.32
CA CYS A 208 12.52 -6.95 -1.60
C CYS A 208 13.11 -6.32 -0.34
N THR A 209 12.27 -5.76 0.54
CA THR A 209 12.73 -5.21 1.83
C THR A 209 13.45 -6.27 2.66
N ASP A 210 12.90 -7.50 2.74
CA ASP A 210 13.53 -8.59 3.47
C ASP A 210 14.88 -8.98 2.87
N ALA A 211 14.96 -9.15 1.54
CA ALA A 211 16.21 -9.45 0.86
C ALA A 211 17.26 -8.34 1.04
N ALA A 212 16.86 -7.07 1.01
CA ALA A 212 17.74 -5.93 1.21
C ALA A 212 18.33 -5.87 2.63
N VAL A 213 17.55 -6.25 3.65
CA VAL A 213 18.06 -6.38 5.02
C VAL A 213 19.16 -7.43 5.09
N PHE A 214 18.97 -8.60 4.46
CA PHE A 214 20.00 -9.63 4.43
C PHE A 214 21.25 -9.22 3.64
N ASP A 215 21.11 -8.52 2.51
CA ASP A 215 22.26 -8.02 1.73
C ASP A 215 23.12 -7.04 2.54
N SER A 216 22.51 -6.27 3.46
CA SER A 216 23.25 -5.35 4.33
C SER A 216 24.10 -6.06 5.39
N VAL A 217 23.72 -7.29 5.79
CA VAL A 217 24.42 -8.08 6.82
C VAL A 217 25.40 -9.05 6.18
N LEU A 218 25.00 -9.69 5.08
CA LEU A 218 25.76 -10.68 4.34
C LEU A 218 25.75 -10.28 2.85
N PRO A 219 26.73 -9.47 2.40
CA PRO A 219 26.80 -9.05 1.01
C PRO A 219 26.92 -10.28 0.10
N ALA A 220 25.90 -10.53 -0.71
CA ALA A 220 25.93 -11.63 -1.67
C ALA A 220 26.73 -11.23 -2.92
N SER A 221 27.17 -12.22 -3.71
CA SER A 221 27.71 -11.97 -5.05
C SER A 221 26.63 -11.33 -5.92
N ARG A 222 26.80 -10.05 -6.24
CA ARG A 222 25.80 -9.29 -7.00
C ARG A 222 25.79 -9.67 -8.48
N PRO A 223 24.62 -9.67 -9.14
CA PRO A 223 24.56 -9.81 -10.59
C PRO A 223 25.34 -8.69 -11.28
N PRO A 224 25.70 -8.86 -12.58
CA PRO A 224 26.40 -7.84 -13.36
C PRO A 224 25.74 -6.47 -13.28
N ARG A 225 26.53 -5.40 -13.42
CA ARG A 225 26.07 -4.00 -13.27
C ARG A 225 24.86 -3.65 -14.14
N GLU A 226 24.70 -4.34 -15.27
CA GLU A 226 23.65 -4.15 -16.28
C GLU A 226 22.25 -4.58 -15.82
N ASN A 227 22.11 -5.41 -14.78
CA ASN A 227 20.78 -5.79 -14.29
C ASN A 227 20.29 -4.80 -13.21
N PRO A 228 19.16 -4.10 -13.41
CA PRO A 228 18.59 -3.21 -12.39
C PRO A 228 18.05 -3.96 -11.17
N TYR A 229 17.74 -5.26 -11.31
CA TYR A 229 17.18 -6.11 -10.26
C TYR A 229 18.28 -6.84 -9.49
N ARG A 230 18.88 -6.17 -8.51
CA ARG A 230 20.14 -6.59 -7.88
C ARG A 230 20.00 -7.45 -6.63
N LEU A 231 18.82 -7.47 -6.03
CA LEU A 231 18.58 -8.25 -4.80
C LEU A 231 18.62 -9.75 -5.08
N ALA A 232 19.32 -10.48 -4.21
CA ALA A 232 19.38 -11.93 -4.25
C ALA A 232 18.15 -12.55 -3.58
N PHE A 233 17.62 -13.60 -4.18
CA PHE A 233 16.48 -14.37 -3.68
C PHE A 233 16.80 -15.87 -3.69
N PRO A 234 16.03 -16.70 -2.98
CA PRO A 234 16.21 -18.15 -3.00
C PRO A 234 16.20 -18.71 -4.44
N PRO A 235 16.95 -19.78 -4.74
CA PRO A 235 17.04 -20.35 -6.09
C PRO A 235 15.71 -20.93 -6.61
N THR A 236 14.73 -21.11 -5.72
CA THR A 236 13.36 -21.49 -6.08
C THR A 236 12.63 -20.36 -6.80
N PHE A 237 13.01 -19.10 -6.61
CA PHE A 237 12.40 -17.97 -7.30
C PHE A 237 12.98 -17.90 -8.72
N ARG A 238 12.11 -18.03 -9.72
CA ARG A 238 12.50 -17.89 -11.14
C ARG A 238 12.46 -16.45 -11.62
N PHE A 239 11.65 -15.63 -10.96
CA PHE A 239 11.49 -14.21 -11.28
C PHE A 239 11.82 -13.36 -10.06
N ASN A 240 12.49 -12.23 -10.29
CA ASN A 240 12.82 -11.28 -9.23
C ASN A 240 11.55 -10.53 -8.76
N PRO A 241 11.23 -10.49 -7.45
CA PRO A 241 10.08 -9.74 -6.95
C PRO A 241 10.02 -8.26 -7.35
N GLN A 242 11.15 -7.57 -7.48
CA GLN A 242 11.18 -6.19 -7.97
C GLN A 242 10.79 -6.11 -9.45
N GLN A 243 11.28 -7.03 -10.28
CA GLN A 243 10.88 -7.13 -11.68
C GLN A 243 9.37 -7.41 -11.84
N LEU A 244 8.83 -8.31 -11.01
CA LEU A 244 7.40 -8.62 -11.01
C LEU A 244 6.55 -7.41 -10.58
N LEU A 245 7.06 -6.60 -9.64
CA LEU A 245 6.39 -5.38 -9.21
C LEU A 245 6.30 -4.35 -10.35
N ASP A 246 7.35 -4.21 -11.15
CA ASP A 246 7.34 -3.33 -12.34
C ASP A 246 6.39 -3.85 -13.41
N GLN A 247 6.37 -5.17 -13.65
CA GLN A 247 5.43 -5.78 -14.59
C GLN A 247 3.98 -5.56 -14.15
N LEU A 248 3.69 -5.68 -12.85
CA LEU A 248 2.36 -5.37 -12.32
C LEU A 248 2.01 -3.90 -12.51
N SER A 249 2.93 -2.99 -12.19
CA SER A 249 2.75 -1.55 -12.42
C SER A 249 2.45 -1.24 -13.90
N ALA A 250 3.23 -1.80 -14.81
CA ALA A 250 3.03 -1.65 -16.26
C ALA A 250 1.64 -2.14 -16.69
N SER A 251 1.22 -3.30 -16.17
CA SER A 251 -0.10 -3.86 -16.48
C SER A 251 -1.26 -3.00 -15.96
N CYS A 252 -1.07 -2.27 -14.86
CA CYS A 252 -2.09 -1.39 -14.30
C CYS A 252 -2.47 -0.24 -15.23
N HIS A 253 -1.58 0.21 -16.12
CA HIS A 253 -1.90 1.24 -17.12
C HIS A 253 -2.87 0.76 -18.20
N SER A 254 -2.95 -0.55 -18.42
CA SER A 254 -3.83 -1.16 -19.42
C SER A 254 -5.19 -1.61 -18.85
N LEU A 255 -5.43 -1.42 -17.55
CA LEU A 255 -6.69 -1.82 -16.92
C LEU A 255 -7.83 -0.88 -17.37
N PRO A 256 -9.01 -1.44 -17.71
CA PRO A 256 -10.15 -0.65 -18.18
C PRO A 256 -10.80 0.20 -17.08
N ASN A 257 -10.47 -0.07 -15.81
CA ASN A 257 -11.06 0.61 -14.66
C ASN A 257 -10.43 1.98 -14.42
N LYS A 258 -11.22 2.93 -13.93
CA LYS A 258 -10.71 4.25 -13.53
C LYS A 258 -9.59 4.10 -12.49
N PRO A 259 -8.51 4.90 -12.57
CA PRO A 259 -7.45 4.86 -11.59
C PRO A 259 -8.03 5.12 -10.19
N ASN A 260 -7.69 4.25 -9.25
CA ASN A 260 -8.03 4.39 -7.84
C ASN A 260 -6.77 4.29 -6.98
N THR A 261 -6.86 4.69 -5.71
CA THR A 261 -5.71 4.74 -4.80
C THR A 261 -4.99 3.39 -4.64
N LEU A 262 -5.72 2.26 -4.72
CA LEU A 262 -5.12 0.93 -4.61
C LEU A 262 -4.29 0.59 -5.85
N ILE A 263 -4.77 0.92 -7.05
CA ILE A 263 -4.00 0.76 -8.30
C ILE A 263 -2.80 1.72 -8.31
N LEU A 264 -3.00 2.99 -7.97
CA LEU A 264 -1.92 3.98 -7.91
C LEU A 264 -0.80 3.57 -6.94
N SER A 265 -1.16 2.88 -5.85
CA SER A 265 -0.17 2.36 -4.91
C SER A 265 0.77 1.32 -5.52
N VAL A 266 0.33 0.55 -6.52
CA VAL A 266 1.18 -0.43 -7.21
C VAL A 266 2.31 0.28 -7.95
N THR A 267 1.97 1.32 -8.72
CA THR A 267 2.94 2.14 -9.44
C THR A 267 3.87 2.89 -8.48
N ALA A 268 3.32 3.48 -7.42
CA ALA A 268 4.12 4.14 -6.39
C ALA A 268 5.14 3.19 -5.74
N LEU A 269 4.76 1.94 -5.49
CA LEU A 269 5.67 0.92 -4.94
C LEU A 269 6.75 0.49 -5.91
N SER A 270 6.45 0.35 -7.21
CA SER A 270 7.47 0.08 -8.24
C SER A 270 8.54 1.16 -8.25
N HIS A 271 8.13 2.44 -8.30
CA HIS A 271 9.07 3.57 -8.19
C HIS A 271 9.86 3.57 -6.88
N LEU A 272 9.18 3.36 -5.75
CA LEU A 272 9.85 3.29 -4.45
C LEU A 272 10.86 2.12 -4.42
N GLY A 273 10.52 0.99 -5.03
CA GLY A 273 11.39 -0.16 -5.18
C GLY A 273 12.67 0.17 -5.94
N HIS A 274 12.58 0.96 -7.02
CA HIS A 274 13.77 1.40 -7.74
C HIS A 274 14.68 2.29 -6.88
N ILE A 275 14.10 3.24 -6.16
CA ILE A 275 14.84 4.14 -5.25
C ILE A 275 15.51 3.35 -4.12
N GLN A 276 14.84 2.32 -3.61
CA GLN A 276 15.30 1.59 -2.43
C GLN A 276 16.26 0.44 -2.74
N PHE A 277 16.06 -0.28 -3.85
CA PHE A 277 16.69 -1.59 -4.07
C PHE A 277 17.66 -1.64 -5.25
N THR A 278 17.51 -0.76 -6.24
CA THR A 278 18.42 -0.76 -7.42
C THR A 278 19.83 -0.31 -7.02
N TRP A 279 19.90 0.65 -6.10
CA TRP A 279 21.13 1.28 -5.66
C TRP A 279 21.28 1.06 -4.15
N PRO A 280 22.20 0.15 -3.75
CA PRO A 280 22.46 -0.10 -2.34
C PRO A 280 22.78 1.20 -1.61
N ASN A 281 22.14 1.40 -0.46
CA ASN A 281 22.28 2.59 0.38
C ASN A 281 21.86 3.91 -0.28
N PHE A 282 21.20 3.93 -1.45
CA PHE A 282 20.81 5.19 -2.10
C PHE A 282 19.90 6.04 -1.21
N LEU A 283 18.83 5.46 -0.70
CA LEU A 283 17.94 6.14 0.26
C LEU A 283 18.68 6.55 1.55
N GLN A 284 19.68 5.78 1.98
CA GLN A 284 20.48 6.13 3.16
C GLN A 284 21.41 7.32 2.88
N ASN A 285 22.04 7.36 1.70
CA ASN A 285 22.84 8.49 1.24
C ASN A 285 21.99 9.75 1.05
N ILE A 286 20.75 9.64 0.54
CA ILE A 286 19.81 10.77 0.52
C ILE A 286 19.55 11.29 1.94
N LYS A 287 19.27 10.39 2.90
CA LYS A 287 19.02 10.78 4.30
C LYS A 287 20.23 11.49 4.92
N VAL A 288 21.44 10.99 4.68
CA VAL A 288 22.69 11.61 5.15
C VAL A 288 22.89 12.97 4.46
N ALA A 289 22.79 13.05 3.13
CA ALA A 289 22.92 14.28 2.35
C ALA A 289 21.93 15.38 2.80
N ALA A 290 20.71 14.98 3.19
CA ALA A 290 19.66 15.85 3.73
C ALA A 290 19.86 16.22 5.22
N GLY A 291 20.94 15.77 5.85
CA GLY A 291 21.30 16.12 7.23
C GLY A 291 20.51 15.36 8.29
N LYS A 292 19.90 14.21 7.97
CA LYS A 292 19.20 13.37 8.96
C LYS A 292 20.18 12.75 9.97
N SER A 293 21.43 12.54 9.57
CA SER A 293 22.53 11.99 10.37
C SER A 293 23.88 12.33 9.73
N GLY A 294 24.99 12.12 10.44
CA GLY A 294 26.35 12.23 9.90
C GLY A 294 27.07 13.56 10.15
N THR A 295 28.39 13.54 9.99
CA THR A 295 29.29 14.72 9.99
C THR A 295 29.16 15.53 8.70
N ASP A 296 29.67 16.76 8.68
CA ASP A 296 29.61 17.60 7.46
C ASP A 296 30.39 16.99 6.29
N GLU A 297 31.49 16.29 6.56
CA GLU A 297 32.23 15.48 5.57
C GLU A 297 31.33 14.38 4.99
N SER A 298 30.69 13.56 5.83
CA SER A 298 29.82 12.48 5.36
C SER A 298 28.60 12.99 4.56
N LYS A 299 28.13 14.22 4.84
CA LYS A 299 27.07 14.87 4.06
C LYS A 299 27.57 15.28 2.68
N ALA A 300 28.80 15.80 2.59
CA ALA A 300 29.42 16.17 1.32
C ALA A 300 29.63 14.94 0.44
N ASP A 301 30.22 13.88 1.00
CA ASP A 301 30.42 12.60 0.31
C ASP A 301 29.11 11.99 -0.17
N ALA A 302 28.07 11.99 0.67
CA ALA A 302 26.76 11.48 0.30
C ALA A 302 26.12 12.30 -0.83
N ARG A 303 26.28 13.63 -0.86
CA ARG A 303 25.78 14.49 -1.94
C ARG A 303 26.51 14.22 -3.25
N GLU A 304 27.83 14.10 -3.22
CA GLU A 304 28.63 13.78 -4.40
C GLU A 304 28.29 12.40 -4.94
N TRP A 305 28.16 11.41 -4.07
CA TRP A 305 27.74 10.06 -4.45
C TRP A 305 26.35 10.05 -5.08
N VAL A 306 25.36 10.73 -4.48
CA VAL A 306 24.00 10.81 -5.04
C VAL A 306 24.00 11.50 -6.41
N ARG A 307 24.75 12.60 -6.56
CA ARG A 307 24.89 13.31 -7.85
C ARG A 307 25.44 12.39 -8.93
N ALA A 308 26.55 11.70 -8.65
CA ALA A 308 27.16 10.77 -9.61
C ALA A 308 26.19 9.67 -10.06
N ARG A 309 25.31 9.19 -9.18
CA ARG A 309 24.34 8.14 -9.52
C ARG A 309 23.14 8.66 -10.33
N ILE A 310 22.73 9.90 -10.09
CA ILE A 310 21.71 10.57 -10.92
C ILE A 310 22.23 10.81 -12.34
N GLU A 311 23.52 11.14 -12.49
CA GLU A 311 24.17 11.34 -13.79
C GLU A 311 24.40 10.02 -14.55
N GLU A 312 24.71 8.94 -13.84
CA GLU A 312 24.94 7.60 -14.41
C GLU A 312 23.65 6.95 -14.95
N ASP A 313 22.52 7.13 -14.27
CA ASP A 313 21.22 6.60 -14.72
C ASP A 313 20.06 7.54 -14.37
N PRO A 314 19.80 8.54 -15.24
CA PRO A 314 18.71 9.48 -15.03
C PRO A 314 17.34 8.81 -15.11
N VAL A 315 17.19 7.65 -15.76
CA VAL A 315 15.89 6.96 -15.94
C VAL A 315 15.50 6.22 -14.66
N ILE A 316 16.42 5.46 -14.07
CA ILE A 316 16.19 4.76 -12.80
C ILE A 316 16.06 5.74 -11.63
N THR A 317 16.78 6.87 -11.67
CA THR A 317 16.72 7.88 -10.59
C THR A 317 15.55 8.86 -10.71
N ARG A 318 14.97 9.06 -11.91
CA ARG A 318 13.76 9.90 -12.12
C ARG A 318 12.45 9.10 -12.14
N GLY A 319 12.51 7.77 -12.26
CA GLY A 319 11.34 6.90 -12.28
C GLY A 319 10.75 6.77 -13.69
N SER A 320 10.78 5.53 -14.19
CA SER A 320 10.16 4.98 -15.42
C SER A 320 10.65 5.51 -16.78
N ASP A 321 10.92 4.55 -17.67
CA ASP A 321 10.93 4.72 -19.11
C ASP A 321 9.62 5.34 -19.57
N ASN A 322 9.72 6.51 -20.17
CA ASN A 322 8.63 7.36 -20.55
C ASN A 322 7.96 6.90 -21.85
N SER A 323 7.89 5.64 -22.26
CA SER A 323 7.28 5.34 -23.57
C SER A 323 5.78 5.74 -23.61
N ALA A 324 5.04 5.52 -22.51
CA ALA A 324 3.64 5.92 -22.41
C ALA A 324 3.45 7.44 -22.22
N ALA A 325 4.36 8.10 -21.49
CA ALA A 325 4.31 9.56 -21.33
C ALA A 325 4.85 10.28 -22.58
N SER A 326 5.86 9.74 -23.26
CA SER A 326 6.42 10.21 -24.53
C SER A 326 5.46 9.99 -25.68
N ASP A 327 4.73 8.86 -25.73
CA ASP A 327 3.63 8.67 -26.69
C ASP A 327 2.54 9.71 -26.46
N TRP A 328 2.20 9.99 -25.20
CA TRP A 328 1.21 11.02 -24.88
C TRP A 328 1.72 12.45 -25.20
N ILE A 329 3.00 12.73 -24.96
CA ILE A 329 3.68 13.98 -25.36
C ILE A 329 3.72 14.12 -26.88
N GLN A 330 3.88 13.03 -27.64
CA GLN A 330 3.93 13.04 -29.11
C GLN A 330 2.56 13.12 -29.77
N HIS A 331 1.54 12.47 -29.21
CA HIS A 331 0.23 12.31 -29.86
C HIS A 331 -0.86 13.20 -29.25
N GLY A 332 -0.66 13.72 -28.04
CA GLY A 332 -1.55 14.68 -27.39
C GLY A 332 -2.90 14.10 -26.94
N GLY A 333 -3.22 14.29 -25.67
CA GLY A 333 -4.58 14.17 -25.13
C GLY A 333 -4.82 15.25 -24.08
N GLU A 334 -6.04 15.39 -23.57
CA GLU A 334 -6.31 16.28 -22.43
C GLU A 334 -6.13 15.49 -21.13
N ILE A 335 -5.03 15.74 -20.40
CA ILE A 335 -4.83 15.17 -19.05
C ILE A 335 -5.08 16.28 -18.04
N ALA A 336 -6.11 16.11 -17.24
CA ALA A 336 -6.38 16.94 -16.07
C ALA A 336 -6.08 16.15 -14.80
N PHE A 337 -5.17 16.67 -13.98
CA PHE A 337 -4.88 16.11 -12.67
C PHE A 337 -5.82 16.74 -11.63
N GLN A 338 -6.51 15.90 -10.84
CA GLN A 338 -7.45 16.38 -9.85
C GLN A 338 -6.75 17.25 -8.80
N GLY A 339 -7.06 18.55 -8.79
CA GLY A 339 -6.46 19.55 -7.92
C GLY A 339 -5.16 20.18 -8.42
N LEU A 340 -4.70 19.82 -9.62
CA LEU A 340 -3.53 20.39 -10.30
C LEU A 340 -3.92 21.04 -11.65
N GLY A 341 -5.04 20.64 -12.27
CA GLY A 341 -5.54 21.22 -13.52
C GLY A 341 -5.01 20.50 -14.77
N SER A 342 -5.23 21.10 -15.94
CA SER A 342 -4.76 20.55 -17.21
C SER A 342 -3.23 20.55 -17.29
N MET A 343 -2.64 19.49 -17.83
CA MET A 343 -1.20 19.39 -18.03
C MET A 343 -0.64 20.48 -18.95
N SER A 344 -1.43 21.01 -19.87
CA SER A 344 -1.05 22.17 -20.68
C SER A 344 -0.88 23.47 -19.86
N GLU A 345 -1.41 23.50 -18.64
CA GLU A 345 -1.35 24.65 -17.73
C GLU A 345 -0.42 24.43 -16.52
N LEU A 346 0.22 23.27 -16.42
CA LEU A 346 1.05 22.87 -15.28
C LEU A 346 2.52 23.27 -15.51
N THR A 347 2.86 24.50 -15.13
CA THR A 347 4.26 24.92 -14.99
C THR A 347 4.86 24.37 -13.69
N ILE A 348 6.18 24.17 -13.64
CA ILE A 348 6.88 23.70 -12.43
C ILE A 348 6.58 24.65 -11.26
N SER A 349 6.63 25.96 -11.46
CA SER A 349 6.23 26.96 -10.45
C SER A 349 4.80 26.78 -9.93
N LYS A 350 3.82 26.45 -10.80
CA LYS A 350 2.43 26.21 -10.41
C LYS A 350 2.27 24.89 -9.65
N VAL A 351 2.98 23.84 -10.06
CA VAL A 351 3.08 22.57 -9.33
C VAL A 351 3.67 22.79 -7.94
N LEU A 352 4.83 23.45 -7.85
CA LEU A 352 5.52 23.76 -6.60
C LEU A 352 4.63 24.59 -5.66
N SER A 353 3.95 25.61 -6.19
CA SER A 353 3.01 26.45 -5.42
C SER A 353 1.87 25.65 -4.82
N ILE A 354 1.26 24.74 -5.59
CA ILE A 354 0.16 23.89 -5.10
C ILE A 354 0.65 22.90 -4.04
N PHE A 355 1.85 22.34 -4.20
CA PHE A 355 2.45 21.49 -3.17
C PHE A 355 2.81 22.28 -1.91
N ILE A 356 3.33 23.50 -2.04
CA ILE A 356 3.61 24.40 -0.91
C ILE A 356 2.32 24.76 -0.17
N GLU A 357 1.26 25.14 -0.87
CA GLU A 357 -0.06 25.46 -0.30
C GLU A 357 -0.67 24.24 0.41
N ARG A 358 -0.54 23.04 -0.18
CA ARG A 358 -0.96 21.81 0.50
C ARG A 358 -0.12 21.53 1.74
N LEU A 359 1.19 21.77 1.71
CA LEU A 359 2.04 21.62 2.88
C LEU A 359 1.79 22.70 3.94
N GLU A 360 1.27 23.88 3.57
CA GLU A 360 0.81 24.91 4.51
C GLU A 360 -0.39 24.47 5.34
N SER A 361 -1.29 23.69 4.72
CA SER A 361 -2.40 23.06 5.44
C SER A 361 -1.97 21.93 6.38
N MET A 362 -0.70 21.48 6.30
CA MET A 362 -0.14 20.36 7.06
C MET A 362 0.88 20.84 8.12
N SER A 363 0.43 21.02 9.36
CA SER A 363 1.23 21.59 10.47
C SER A 363 2.10 20.55 11.20
N TRP A 364 2.97 19.84 10.48
CA TRP A 364 3.93 18.92 11.11
C TRP A 364 5.37 19.10 10.60
N GLY A 365 6.34 18.74 11.46
CA GLY A 365 7.74 19.16 11.29
C GLY A 365 8.44 18.69 10.02
N ILE A 366 8.03 17.56 9.42
CA ILE A 366 8.57 17.16 8.11
C ILE A 366 7.92 17.95 6.98
N ALA A 367 6.62 18.29 7.08
CA ALA A 367 5.95 19.13 6.09
C ALA A 367 6.56 20.53 6.07
N GLN A 368 6.96 21.06 7.24
CA GLN A 368 7.75 22.30 7.31
C GLN A 368 9.13 22.17 6.65
N ARG A 369 9.82 21.02 6.81
CA ARG A 369 11.12 20.76 6.17
C ARG A 369 10.98 20.61 4.65
N PHE A 370 10.00 19.85 4.17
CA PHE A 370 9.71 19.74 2.74
C PHE A 370 9.23 21.07 2.17
N LYS A 371 8.40 21.83 2.88
CA LYS A 371 8.01 23.19 2.49
C LYS A 371 9.24 24.07 2.31
N HIS A 372 10.20 24.02 3.23
CA HIS A 372 11.43 24.79 3.11
C HIS A 372 12.25 24.40 1.87
N VAL A 373 12.33 23.11 1.55
CA VAL A 373 12.99 22.60 0.33
C VAL A 373 12.24 23.02 -0.93
N LEU A 374 10.91 22.95 -0.94
CA LEU A 374 10.11 23.39 -2.09
C LEU A 374 10.18 24.91 -2.29
N LEU A 375 10.22 25.68 -1.20
CA LEU A 375 10.43 27.13 -1.24
C LEU A 375 11.85 27.53 -1.67
N SER A 376 12.88 26.70 -1.44
CA SER A 376 14.20 26.96 -2.02
C SER A 376 14.21 26.65 -3.51
N LEU A 377 13.61 25.53 -3.93
CA LEU A 377 13.48 25.17 -5.35
C LEU A 377 12.67 26.20 -6.15
N GLN A 378 11.60 26.76 -5.58
CA GLN A 378 10.82 27.82 -6.22
C GLN A 378 11.59 29.14 -6.38
N ARG A 379 12.65 29.37 -5.60
CA ARG A 379 13.53 30.55 -5.71
C ARG A 379 14.68 30.35 -6.70
N GLU A 380 14.91 29.11 -7.12
CA GLU A 380 15.97 28.72 -8.07
C GLU A 380 15.45 28.57 -9.51
N GLU A 381 14.12 28.49 -9.69
CA GLU A 381 13.41 28.84 -10.94
C GLU A 381 13.33 30.36 -11.12
#